data_AF-V4KNY8-F1
#
_entry.id   AF-V4KNY8-F1
#
_cell.length_a   1.000
_cell.length_b   1.000
_cell.length_c   1.000
_cell.angle_alpha   90.00
_cell.angle_beta   90.00
_cell.angle_gamma   90.00
#
_symmetry.space_group_name_H-M   'P 1'
#
loop_
_entity.id
_entity.type
_entity.pdbx_description
1 polymer ?
#
loop_
_entity_poly.entity_id
_entity_poly.type
_entity_poly.pdbx_seq_one_letter_code
_entity_poly.pdbx_strand_id
1 'polypeptide(L)'
;MVMRKTLLFDLYHPNLRSILDATNEWIHDGINNGVYKCGLATNQEAYDEQLFDAFEKCEEILGKQQFLCGNILTEPYIGLFVTLIRFHEAYAVIFKCDKRLLREYNTSLFNYMKDIFQIVGLITHELSFYKPSWDYIALGLNIDYSLPHDRDRFSTETA
;
A
#
# COMPACT_ATOMS: atom_id res chain seq x y z
N MET A 1 -21.88 16.16 20.23
CA MET A 1 -22.13 14.71 20.10
C MET A 1 -21.82 14.32 18.66
N VAL A 2 -20.54 14.10 18.36
CA VAL A 2 -20.08 13.75 17.01
C VAL A 2 -20.50 12.30 16.78
N MET A 3 -21.39 12.07 15.82
CA MET A 3 -21.80 10.73 15.42
C MET A 3 -20.55 9.94 15.04
N ARG A 4 -20.19 8.96 15.87
CA ARG A 4 -19.32 7.85 15.48
C ARG A 4 -20.05 7.12 14.36
N LYS A 5 -19.76 7.50 13.11
CA LYS A 5 -20.09 6.70 11.94
C LYS A 5 -19.19 5.47 12.05
N THR A 6 -19.65 4.43 12.75
CA THR A 6 -19.09 3.09 12.64
C THR A 6 -19.27 2.70 11.19
N LEU A 7 -18.26 2.97 10.37
CA LEU A 7 -18.16 2.48 9.01
C LEU A 7 -17.99 0.96 9.12
N LEU A 8 -19.11 0.25 9.24
CA LEU A 8 -19.20 -1.12 8.75
C LEU A 8 -19.03 -1.01 7.23
N PHE A 9 -17.78 -0.90 6.79
CA PHE A 9 -17.43 -1.07 5.39
C PHE A 9 -17.75 -2.53 5.07
N ASP A 10 -18.72 -2.75 4.20
CA ASP A 10 -18.86 -4.05 3.55
C ASP A 10 -17.68 -4.19 2.58
N LEU A 11 -16.55 -4.65 3.12
CA LEU A 11 -15.29 -4.80 2.40
C LEU A 11 -15.35 -5.96 1.39
N TYR A 12 -16.45 -6.72 1.37
CA TYR A 12 -16.63 -7.93 0.57
C TYR A 12 -17.97 -7.93 -0.17
N HIS A 13 -18.06 -7.12 -1.22
CA HIS A 13 -19.26 -7.04 -2.04
C HIS A 13 -19.40 -8.28 -2.94
N PRO A 14 -20.54 -9.01 -2.93
CA PRO A 14 -20.71 -10.26 -3.69
C PRO A 14 -20.42 -10.13 -5.19
N ASN A 15 -20.81 -9.01 -5.80
CA ASN A 15 -20.59 -8.75 -7.23
C ASN A 15 -19.11 -8.46 -7.57
N LEU A 16 -18.27 -8.17 -6.58
CA LEU A 16 -16.85 -7.89 -6.75
C LEU A 16 -15.96 -9.08 -6.34
N ARG A 17 -16.55 -10.17 -5.85
CA ARG A 17 -15.79 -11.31 -5.31
C ARG A 17 -14.66 -11.80 -6.22
N SER A 18 -14.95 -12.03 -7.51
CA SER A 18 -13.93 -12.52 -8.44
C SER A 18 -12.78 -11.54 -8.65
N ILE A 19 -13.05 -10.23 -8.70
CA ILE A 19 -11.98 -9.22 -8.85
C ILE A 19 -11.22 -9.03 -7.54
N LEU A 20 -11.90 -9.12 -6.39
CA LEU A 20 -11.28 -9.04 -5.07
C LEU A 20 -10.33 -10.22 -4.82
N ASP A 21 -10.79 -11.45 -5.09
CA ASP A 21 -10.01 -12.66 -4.87
C ASP A 21 -8.77 -12.66 -5.78
N ALA A 22 -8.94 -12.38 -7.08
CA ALA A 22 -7.82 -12.25 -8.02
C ALA A 22 -6.87 -11.12 -7.63
N THR A 23 -7.40 -10.00 -7.13
CA THR A 23 -6.58 -8.86 -6.71
C THR A 23 -5.76 -9.15 -5.46
N ASN A 24 -6.38 -9.79 -4.47
CA ASN A 24 -5.70 -10.26 -3.26
C ASN A 24 -4.58 -11.24 -3.60
N GLU A 25 -4.81 -12.17 -4.52
CA GLU A 25 -3.81 -13.17 -4.92
C GLU A 25 -2.52 -12.51 -5.44
N TRP A 26 -2.63 -11.61 -6.43
CA TRP A 26 -1.42 -10.99 -7.00
C TRP A 26 -0.78 -9.96 -6.05
N ILE A 27 -1.55 -9.28 -5.19
CA ILE A 27 -0.99 -8.40 -4.15
C ILE A 27 -0.23 -9.25 -3.12
N HIS A 28 -0.79 -10.37 -2.70
CA HIS A 28 -0.13 -11.25 -1.75
C HIS A 28 1.18 -11.77 -2.33
N ASP A 29 1.14 -12.36 -3.52
CA ASP A 29 2.30 -13.03 -4.10
C ASP A 29 3.37 -12.08 -4.59
N GLY A 30 2.95 -10.95 -5.18
CA GLY A 30 3.83 -9.94 -5.77
C GLY A 30 4.30 -8.88 -4.79
N ILE A 31 3.53 -8.54 -3.74
CA ILE A 31 3.85 -7.41 -2.85
C ILE A 31 4.04 -7.87 -1.41
N ASN A 32 3.02 -8.46 -0.77
CA ASN A 32 3.12 -8.81 0.65
C ASN A 32 4.21 -9.85 0.91
N ASN A 33 4.24 -10.92 0.11
CA ASN A 33 5.30 -11.91 0.10
C ASN A 33 6.49 -11.45 -0.77
N GLY A 34 6.23 -10.60 -1.77
CA GLY A 34 7.26 -10.05 -2.66
C GLY A 34 8.40 -9.34 -1.94
N VAL A 35 8.10 -8.56 -0.89
CA VAL A 35 9.16 -7.91 -0.08
C VAL A 35 10.08 -8.92 0.62
N TYR A 36 9.56 -10.07 1.06
CA TYR A 36 10.37 -11.14 1.65
C TYR A 36 11.18 -11.89 0.57
N LYS A 37 10.56 -12.18 -0.58
CA LYS A 37 11.25 -12.79 -1.73
C LYS A 37 12.44 -11.92 -2.18
N CYS A 38 12.24 -10.61 -2.30
CA CYS A 38 13.27 -9.64 -2.63
C CYS A 38 14.41 -9.65 -1.59
N GLY A 39 14.07 -9.60 -0.29
CA GLY A 39 15.07 -9.60 0.78
C GLY A 39 15.85 -10.90 0.97
N LEU A 40 15.30 -12.02 0.51
CA LEU A 40 15.90 -13.35 0.57
C LEU A 40 16.48 -13.80 -0.78
N ALA A 41 16.45 -12.95 -1.80
CA ALA A 41 16.99 -13.26 -3.11
C ALA A 41 18.48 -13.60 -3.04
N THR A 42 18.89 -14.64 -3.77
CA THR A 42 20.28 -15.10 -3.83
C THR A 42 20.99 -14.70 -5.13
N ASN A 43 20.26 -14.09 -6.07
CA ASN A 43 20.77 -13.57 -7.32
C ASN A 43 20.00 -12.31 -7.74
N GLN A 44 20.56 -11.56 -8.70
CA GLN A 44 20.05 -10.26 -9.13
C GLN A 44 18.70 -10.36 -9.85
N GLU A 45 18.48 -11.40 -10.67
CA GLU A 45 17.23 -11.62 -11.39
C GLU A 45 16.06 -11.81 -10.40
N ALA A 46 16.22 -12.69 -9.40
CA ALA A 46 15.21 -12.91 -8.36
C ALA A 46 14.97 -11.70 -7.45
N TYR A 47 15.97 -10.82 -7.30
CA TYR A 47 15.83 -9.55 -6.59
C TYR A 47 15.05 -8.52 -7.42
N ASP A 48 15.30 -8.49 -8.72
CA ASP A 48 14.76 -7.49 -9.64
C ASP A 48 13.30 -7.74 -10.05
N GLU A 49 12.83 -8.97 -9.91
CA GLU A 49 11.54 -9.46 -10.38
C GLU A 49 10.41 -9.42 -9.32
N GLN A 50 9.17 -9.53 -9.80
CA GLN A 50 7.91 -9.70 -9.04
C GLN A 50 7.46 -8.50 -8.21
N LEU A 51 8.30 -7.95 -7.33
CA LEU A 51 7.92 -6.85 -6.44
C LEU A 51 7.73 -5.54 -7.20
N PHE A 52 8.73 -5.18 -8.00
CA PHE A 52 8.72 -3.93 -8.76
C PHE A 52 7.70 -3.99 -9.90
N ASP A 53 7.55 -5.13 -10.57
CA ASP A 53 6.49 -5.35 -11.57
C ASP A 53 5.09 -5.22 -10.96
N ALA A 54 4.88 -5.73 -9.75
CA ALA A 54 3.61 -5.59 -9.05
C ALA A 54 3.35 -4.14 -8.61
N PHE A 55 4.38 -3.38 -8.24
CA PHE A 55 4.24 -1.94 -8.01
C PHE A 55 3.92 -1.17 -9.29
N GLU A 56 4.54 -1.51 -10.42
CA GLU A 56 4.18 -0.91 -11.71
C GLU A 56 2.74 -1.21 -12.09
N LYS A 57 2.28 -2.46 -11.88
CA LYS A 57 0.88 -2.85 -12.08
C LYS A 57 -0.07 -2.05 -11.18
N CYS A 58 0.24 -1.89 -9.89
CA CYS A 58 -0.51 -1.00 -9.00
C CYS A 58 -0.58 0.40 -9.60
N GLU A 59 0.52 0.88 -10.16
CA GLU A 59 0.63 2.24 -10.64
C GLU A 59 -0.18 2.51 -11.91
N GLU A 60 -0.21 1.55 -12.82
CA GLU A 60 -1.09 1.58 -13.98
C GLU A 60 -2.57 1.56 -13.62
N ILE A 61 -2.96 0.76 -12.62
CA ILE A 61 -4.35 0.66 -12.16
C ILE A 61 -4.75 1.94 -11.43
N LEU A 62 -3.98 2.34 -10.42
CA LEU A 62 -4.28 3.51 -9.59
C LEU A 62 -4.16 4.82 -10.36
N GLY A 63 -3.44 4.83 -11.50
CA GLY A 63 -3.44 5.95 -12.44
C GLY A 63 -4.79 6.22 -13.10
N LYS A 64 -5.71 5.25 -13.11
CA LYS A 64 -6.99 5.30 -13.84
C LYS A 64 -8.23 5.30 -12.94
N GLN A 65 -8.09 4.84 -11.69
CA GLN A 65 -9.20 4.66 -10.74
C GLN A 65 -8.74 4.89 -9.30
N GLN A 66 -9.69 5.16 -8.40
CA GLN A 66 -9.38 5.55 -7.01
C GLN A 66 -8.76 4.42 -6.18
N PHE A 67 -9.18 3.18 -6.39
CA PHE A 67 -8.66 2.02 -5.69
C PHE A 67 -8.45 0.84 -6.66
N LEU A 68 -7.78 -0.23 -6.27
CA LEU A 68 -7.45 -1.36 -7.17
C LEU A 68 -8.66 -2.13 -7.75
N CYS A 69 -9.81 -2.13 -7.07
CA CYS A 69 -11.03 -2.84 -7.50
C CYS A 69 -12.17 -1.86 -7.82
N GLY A 70 -11.84 -0.63 -8.24
CA GLY A 70 -12.80 0.41 -8.62
C GLY A 70 -12.85 1.58 -7.63
N ASN A 71 -14.04 2.11 -7.38
CA ASN A 71 -14.26 3.33 -6.59
C ASN A 71 -14.85 3.07 -5.18
N ILE A 72 -14.91 1.81 -4.78
CA ILE A 72 -15.41 1.39 -3.45
C ILE A 72 -14.21 0.88 -2.66
N LEU A 73 -14.16 1.20 -1.36
CA LEU A 73 -13.17 0.67 -0.40
C LEU A 73 -13.50 -0.80 -0.03
N THR A 74 -12.52 -1.70 -0.12
CA THR A 74 -12.59 -3.17 -0.05
C THR A 74 -11.33 -3.74 0.60
N GLU A 75 -11.35 -5.03 0.98
CA GLU A 75 -10.28 -5.69 1.74
C GLU A 75 -8.87 -5.64 1.10
N PRO A 76 -8.67 -5.88 -0.22
CA PRO A 76 -7.34 -5.86 -0.83
C PRO A 76 -6.56 -4.55 -0.63
N TYR A 77 -7.26 -3.45 -0.37
CA TYR A 77 -6.63 -2.17 -0.11
C TYR A 77 -5.89 -2.12 1.21
N ILE A 78 -6.45 -2.75 2.25
CA ILE A 78 -5.82 -2.84 3.57
C ILE A 78 -4.56 -3.70 3.45
N GLY A 79 -4.66 -4.84 2.75
CA GLY A 79 -3.53 -5.73 2.49
C GLY A 79 -2.38 -5.05 1.77
N LEU A 80 -2.67 -4.25 0.73
CA LEU A 80 -1.63 -3.44 0.09
C LEU A 80 -1.07 -2.37 1.04
N PHE A 81 -1.94 -1.60 1.70
CA PHE A 81 -1.55 -0.47 2.55
C PHE A 81 -0.60 -0.87 3.68
N VAL A 82 -0.86 -2.00 4.36
CA VAL A 82 0.00 -2.46 5.46
C VAL A 82 1.42 -2.77 5.02
N THR A 83 1.63 -3.18 3.77
CA THR A 83 2.98 -3.37 3.23
C THR A 83 3.59 -2.05 2.80
N LEU A 84 2.84 -1.17 2.11
CA LEU A 84 3.36 0.12 1.64
C LEU A 84 3.84 1.01 2.80
N ILE A 85 3.07 1.11 3.89
CA ILE A 85 3.41 1.98 5.02
C ILE A 85 4.69 1.53 5.75
N ARG A 86 5.06 0.26 5.64
CA ARG A 86 6.31 -0.32 6.19
C ARG A 86 7.46 -0.29 5.18
N PHE A 87 7.19 0.04 3.92
CA PHE A 87 8.13 -0.15 2.84
C PHE A 87 9.40 0.67 3.04
N HIS A 88 9.28 1.98 3.23
CA HIS A 88 10.46 2.84 3.37
C HIS A 88 11.24 2.62 4.66
N GLU A 89 10.55 2.31 5.75
CA GLU A 89 11.16 2.24 7.08
C GLU A 89 11.78 0.87 7.38
N ALA A 90 11.18 -0.20 6.85
CA ALA A 90 11.63 -1.56 7.10
C ALA A 90 12.10 -2.25 5.82
N TYR A 91 11.26 -2.39 4.80
CA TYR A 91 11.57 -3.29 3.67
C TYR A 91 12.69 -2.76 2.76
N ALA A 92 12.72 -1.47 2.47
CA ALA A 92 13.81 -0.84 1.71
C ALA A 92 15.17 -0.98 2.42
N VAL A 93 15.18 -0.99 3.76
CA VAL A 93 16.42 -1.04 4.56
C VAL A 93 16.83 -2.48 4.88
N ILE A 94 15.93 -3.27 5.47
CA ILE A 94 16.20 -4.62 5.98
C ILE A 94 16.23 -5.64 4.84
N PHE A 95 15.26 -5.55 3.93
CA PHE A 95 15.14 -6.44 2.77
C PHE A 95 15.76 -5.88 1.50
N LYS A 96 16.43 -4.71 1.60
CA LYS A 96 17.09 -4.04 0.48
C LYS A 96 16.13 -3.82 -0.70
N CYS A 97 14.83 -3.64 -0.47
CA CYS A 97 13.87 -3.37 -1.54
C CYS A 97 14.01 -1.90 -2.02
N ASP A 98 15.17 -1.52 -2.53
CA ASP A 98 15.57 -0.13 -2.79
C ASP A 98 15.93 0.17 -4.25
N LYS A 99 15.74 -0.78 -5.19
CA LYS A 99 15.80 -0.53 -6.65
C LYS A 99 15.02 0.72 -7.07
N ARG A 100 13.85 0.93 -6.45
CA ARG A 100 13.03 2.15 -6.58
C ARG A 100 12.15 2.32 -5.35
N LEU A 101 12.29 3.43 -4.64
CA LEU A 101 11.49 3.77 -3.47
C LEU A 101 10.09 4.21 -3.90
N LEU A 102 9.05 3.96 -3.09
CA LEU A 102 7.67 4.34 -3.45
C LEU A 102 7.49 5.85 -3.76
N ARG A 103 8.34 6.72 -3.18
CA ARG A 103 8.31 8.18 -3.43
C ARG A 103 8.82 8.56 -4.82
N GLU A 104 9.55 7.65 -5.48
CA GLU A 104 10.10 7.81 -6.83
C GLU A 104 9.13 7.28 -7.89
N TYR A 105 8.04 6.62 -7.48
CA TYR A 105 6.92 6.34 -8.37
C TYR A 105 6.09 7.60 -8.51
N ASN A 106 5.78 7.95 -9.76
CA ASN A 106 5.05 9.18 -10.04
C ASN A 106 3.57 8.99 -9.64
N THR A 107 3.25 9.68 -8.54
CA THR A 107 1.95 10.09 -8.03
C THR A 107 0.97 9.02 -7.54
N SER A 108 0.59 8.00 -8.28
CA SER A 108 -0.67 7.30 -7.97
C SER A 108 -0.64 6.36 -6.75
N LEU A 109 0.40 5.56 -6.56
CA LEU A 109 0.55 4.55 -5.50
C LEU A 109 0.93 5.24 -4.21
N PHE A 110 1.81 6.23 -4.31
CA PHE A 110 2.17 7.07 -3.17
C PHE A 110 0.99 7.92 -2.71
N ASN A 111 0.20 8.51 -3.62
CA ASN A 111 -1.02 9.24 -3.26
C ASN A 111 -2.11 8.30 -2.73
N TYR A 112 -2.22 7.08 -3.25
CA TYR A 112 -3.10 6.05 -2.70
C TYR A 112 -2.71 5.72 -1.26
N MET A 113 -1.43 5.52 -0.97
CA MET A 113 -0.97 5.26 0.40
C MET A 113 -1.30 6.41 1.34
N LYS A 114 -1.12 7.67 0.92
CA LYS A 114 -1.50 8.85 1.70
C LYS A 114 -3.02 8.93 1.91
N ASP A 115 -3.81 8.63 0.89
CA ASP A 115 -5.28 8.61 0.96
C ASP A 115 -5.78 7.57 1.97
N ILE A 116 -5.29 6.33 1.88
CA ILE A 116 -5.60 5.31 2.86
C ILE A 116 -5.07 5.68 4.26
N PHE A 117 -3.89 6.28 4.37
CA PHE A 117 -3.37 6.77 5.66
C PHE A 117 -4.30 7.83 6.27
N GLN A 118 -4.89 8.72 5.47
CA GLN A 118 -5.80 9.75 5.98
C GLN A 118 -7.20 9.20 6.30
N ILE A 119 -7.66 8.17 5.58
CA ILE A 119 -8.90 7.43 5.89
C ILE A 119 -8.74 6.59 7.17
N VAL A 120 -7.66 5.83 7.28
CA VAL A 120 -7.40 4.86 8.37
C VAL A 120 -6.72 5.52 9.56
N GLY A 121 -5.96 6.60 9.37
CA GLY A 121 -5.20 7.32 10.40
C GLY A 121 -6.04 7.99 11.47
N LEU A 122 -7.37 8.05 11.28
CA LEU A 122 -8.32 8.32 12.35
C LEU A 122 -8.43 7.17 13.38
N ILE A 123 -7.84 5.99 13.11
CA ILE A 123 -8.03 4.74 13.86
C ILE A 123 -6.72 4.17 14.41
N THR A 124 -5.54 4.51 13.88
CA THR A 124 -4.27 3.86 14.29
C THR A 124 -3.28 4.81 14.95
N HIS A 125 -3.31 4.86 16.28
CA HIS A 125 -2.28 5.50 17.12
C HIS A 125 -1.03 4.61 17.36
N GLU A 126 -0.99 3.38 16.86
CA GLU A 126 0.14 2.46 17.09
C GLU A 126 0.41 1.60 15.84
N LEU A 127 0.89 2.20 14.76
CA LEU A 127 1.73 1.45 13.83
C LEU A 127 3.06 1.20 14.55
N SER A 128 3.11 0.13 15.34
CA SER A 128 4.37 -0.39 15.85
C SER A 128 5.18 -0.87 14.64
N PHE A 129 6.02 0.03 14.12
CA PHE A 129 6.98 -0.29 13.09
C PHE A 129 7.82 -1.47 13.56
N TYR A 130 8.05 -2.42 12.65
CA TYR A 130 8.84 -3.61 12.92
C TYR A 130 10.17 -3.19 13.56
N LYS A 131 10.37 -3.55 14.84
CA LYS A 131 11.63 -3.37 15.56
C LYS A 131 12.43 -4.65 15.39
N PRO A 132 13.36 -4.71 14.43
CA PRO A 132 14.26 -5.84 14.39
C PRO A 132 15.10 -5.86 15.68
N SER A 133 15.60 -7.04 16.06
CA SER A 133 16.37 -7.27 17.28
C SER A 133 17.82 -6.74 17.20
N TRP A 134 18.00 -5.55 16.62
CA TRP A 134 19.28 -4.85 16.53
C TRP A 134 19.33 -3.72 17.56
N ASP A 135 20.54 -3.37 18.00
CA ASP A 135 20.79 -2.29 18.97
C ASP A 135 20.53 -0.88 18.41
N TYR A 136 20.12 -0.75 17.14
CA TYR A 136 19.85 0.51 16.48
C TYR A 136 18.70 0.38 15.47
N ILE A 137 17.93 1.47 15.30
CA ILE A 137 16.84 1.59 14.34
C ILE A 137 17.25 2.65 13.32
N ALA A 138 17.15 2.33 12.03
CA ALA A 138 17.35 3.33 10.98
C ALA A 138 16.29 4.44 11.16
N LEU A 139 16.70 5.71 11.11
CA LEU A 139 15.80 6.86 11.34
C LEU A 139 14.64 6.97 10.34
N GLY A 140 14.66 6.16 9.27
CA GLY A 140 13.67 6.18 8.21
C GLY A 140 13.76 7.45 7.35
N LEU A 141 12.85 7.57 6.38
CA LEU A 141 12.77 8.73 5.50
C LEU A 141 11.96 9.89 6.09
N ASN A 142 11.38 9.71 7.29
CA ASN A 142 10.52 10.68 7.97
C ASN A 142 9.45 11.27 7.02
N ILE A 143 8.72 10.39 6.33
CA ILE A 143 7.71 10.79 5.36
C ILE A 143 6.45 11.26 6.10
N ASP A 144 6.01 12.46 5.78
CA ASP A 144 4.73 12.97 6.26
C ASP A 144 3.58 12.50 5.34
N TYR A 145 2.90 11.43 5.76
CA TYR A 145 1.75 10.88 5.05
C TYR A 145 0.46 11.70 5.19
N SER A 146 0.46 12.72 6.07
CA SER A 146 -0.66 13.66 6.21
C SER A 146 -0.68 14.74 5.13
N LEU A 147 0.39 14.84 4.33
CA LEU A 147 0.47 15.81 3.23
C LEU A 147 -0.64 15.56 2.19
N PRO A 148 -1.10 16.62 1.50
CA PRO A 148 -2.15 16.50 0.49
C PRO A 148 -1.84 15.47 -0.59
N HIS A 149 -2.90 14.83 -1.10
CA HIS A 149 -2.87 13.92 -2.25
C HIS A 149 -3.97 14.31 -3.24
N ASP A 150 -3.87 13.82 -4.48
CA ASP A 150 -4.80 14.16 -5.57
C ASP A 150 -5.79 13.03 -5.91
N ARG A 151 -5.99 12.06 -5.00
CA ARG A 151 -6.88 10.90 -5.22
C ARG A 151 -8.34 11.30 -5.42
N ASP A 152 -8.77 12.43 -4.88
CA ASP A 152 -10.11 12.98 -5.06
C ASP A 152 -10.46 13.32 -6.51
N ARG A 153 -9.48 13.38 -7.43
CA ARG A 153 -9.73 13.56 -8.87
C ARG A 153 -10.59 12.44 -9.49
N PHE A 154 -10.69 11.30 -8.82
CA PHE A 154 -11.52 10.15 -9.24
C PHE A 154 -12.89 10.13 -8.57
N SER A 155 -13.10 10.96 -7.55
CA SER A 155 -14.40 11.15 -6.93
C SER A 155 -15.30 11.84 -7.95
N THR A 156 -16.27 11.13 -8.50
CA THR A 156 -17.35 11.77 -9.23
C THR A 156 -18.12 12.63 -8.23
N GLU A 157 -17.98 13.95 -8.31
CA GLU A 157 -18.98 14.84 -7.72
C GLU A 157 -20.35 14.39 -8.23
N THR A 158 -21.18 13.83 -7.35
CA THR A 158 -22.62 13.91 -7.54
C THR A 158 -22.98 15.39 -7.43
N ALA A 159 -22.98 16.06 -8.59
CA ALA A 159 -23.77 17.27 -8.80
C ALA A 159 -25.26 16.90 -8.87
#